data_AF-A0A8T5LV36-F1
#
_entry.id   AF-A0A8T5LV36-F1
#
_cell.length_a   1.000
_cell.length_b   1.000
_cell.length_c   1.000
_cell.angle_alpha   90.00
_cell.angle_beta   90.00
_cell.angle_gamma   90.00
#
_symmetry.space_group_name_H-M   'P 1'
#
loop_
_entity.id
_entity.type
_entity.pdbx_description
1 polymer ?
#
loop_
_entity_poly.entity_id
_entity_poly.type
_entity_poly.pdbx_seq_one_letter_code
_entity_poly.pdbx_strand_id
1 'polypeptide(L)' 'NHNFGSKKPKKTEIVKELGSEIGDIIFTLACFANSRNIDLDKEFNKVMDKLYKRDNNRYERK' A
#
# COMPACT_ATOMS: atom_id res chain seq x y z
N ASN A 1 4.35 10.04 -8.00
CA ASN A 1 4.36 10.86 -9.24
C ASN A 1 5.71 11.54 -9.48
N HIS A 2 6.81 10.80 -9.36
CA HIS A 2 8.15 11.33 -9.65
C HIS A 2 8.45 11.36 -11.16
N ASN A 3 7.72 10.58 -11.97
CA ASN A 3 7.96 10.43 -13.40
C ASN A 3 7.04 11.26 -14.33
N PHE A 4 6.02 11.94 -13.80
CA PHE A 4 4.99 12.62 -14.62
C PHE A 4 4.76 14.11 -14.24
N GLY A 5 5.64 14.69 -13.43
CA GLY A 5 5.58 16.11 -13.06
C GLY A 5 6.50 16.98 -13.92
N SER A 6 6.09 18.23 -14.19
CA SER A 6 6.87 19.24 -14.94
C SER A 6 8.15 19.73 -14.23
N LYS A 7 8.45 19.19 -13.04
CA LYS A 7 9.59 19.59 -12.22
C LYS A 7 10.81 18.78 -12.66
N LYS A 8 11.80 19.46 -13.24
CA LYS A 8 13.10 18.84 -13.54
C LYS A 8 13.72 18.30 -12.24
N PRO A 9 14.06 17.01 -12.17
CA PRO A 9 14.70 16.47 -10.98
C PRO A 9 16.08 17.11 -10.80
N LYS A 10 16.46 17.41 -9.56
CA LYS A 10 17.79 17.94 -9.27
C LYS A 10 18.83 16.84 -9.52
N LYS A 11 20.04 17.19 -9.98
CA LYS A 11 21.13 16.21 -10.19
C LYS A 11 21.52 15.44 -8.91
N THR A 12 21.14 15.96 -7.74
CA THR A 12 21.35 15.37 -6.41
C THR A 12 20.11 14.66 -5.86
N GLU A 13 19.02 14.58 -6.63
CA GLU A 13 17.84 13.82 -6.25
C GLU A 13 18.23 12.34 -6.38
N ILE A 14 18.62 11.75 -5.24
CA ILE A 14 18.76 10.31 -5.10
C ILE A 14 17.46 9.73 -5.62
N VAL A 15 17.54 8.86 -6.64
CA VAL A 15 16.37 8.15 -7.15
C VAL A 15 15.69 7.54 -5.94
N LYS A 16 14.54 8.10 -5.55
CA LYS A 16 13.82 7.61 -4.39
C LYS A 16 13.40 6.20 -4.75
N GLU A 17 13.98 5.22 -4.08
CA GLU A 17 13.72 3.82 -4.40
C GLU A 17 12.21 3.57 -4.31
N LEU A 18 11.67 2.78 -5.23
CA LEU A 18 10.24 2.48 -5.27
C LEU A 18 9.72 1.98 -3.92
N GLY A 19 10.54 1.21 -3.18
CA GLY A 19 10.22 0.77 -1.82
C GLY A 19 10.02 1.92 -0.83
N SER A 20 10.78 3.01 -0.94
CA SER A 20 10.61 4.20 -0.12
C SER A 20 9.30 4.94 -0.43
N GLU A 21 8.92 5.03 -1.72
CA GLU A 21 7.63 5.64 -2.10
C GLU A 21 6.44 4.77 -1.62
N ILE A 22 6.56 3.44 -1.70
CA ILE A 22 5.55 2.52 -1.15
C ILE A 22 5.44 2.69 0.37
N GLY A 23 6.58 2.84 1.07
CA GLY A 23 6.61 3.13 2.50
C GLY A 23 5.83 4.39 2.88
N ASP A 24 6.04 5.49 2.13
CA ASP A 24 5.29 6.74 2.36
C ASP A 24 3.78 6.56 2.17
N ILE A 25 3.37 5.76 1.18
CA ILE A 25 1.95 5.47 0.93
C ILE A 25 1.35 4.70 2.12
N ILE A 26 2.03 3.63 2.56
CA ILE A 26 1.58 2.84 3.72
C ILE A 26 1.47 3.72 4.97
N PHE A 27 2.49 4.56 5.23
CA PHE A 27 2.49 5.47 6.37
C PHE A 27 1.34 6.48 6.29
N THR A 28 1.11 7.08 5.13
CA THR A 28 0.03 8.05 4.92
C THR A 28 -1.35 7.41 5.17
N LEU A 29 -1.56 6.19 4.67
CA LEU A 29 -2.79 5.44 4.92
C LEU A 29 -2.98 5.08 6.39
N ALA A 30 -1.90 4.73 7.10
CA ALA A 30 -1.94 4.47 8.54
C ALA A 30 -2.34 5.73 9.34
N CYS A 31 -1.75 6.89 9.03
CA CYS A 31 -2.15 8.16 9.65
C CYS A 31 -3.61 8.49 9.36
N PHE A 32 -4.08 8.27 8.13
CA PHE A 32 -5.46 8.50 7.76
C PHE A 32 -6.42 7.61 8.55
N ALA A 33 -6.12 6.32 8.69
CA ALA A 33 -6.90 5.38 9.49
C ALA A 33 -6.96 5.81 10.97
N ASN A 34 -5.83 6.19 11.55
CA ASN A 34 -5.75 6.71 12.91
C ASN A 34 -6.64 7.94 13.10
N SER A 35 -6.60 8.90 12.16
CA SER A 35 -7.43 10.12 12.23
C SER A 35 -8.94 9.85 12.17
N ARG A 36 -9.34 8.67 11.70
CA ARG A 36 -10.73 8.22 11.56
C ARG A 36 -11.12 7.16 12.59
N ASN A 37 -10.25 6.85 13.56
CA ASN A 37 -10.44 5.76 14.52
C ASN A 37 -10.75 4.41 13.85
N ILE A 38 -10.08 4.13 12.73
CA ILE A 38 -10.19 2.85 12.02
C ILE A 38 -9.13 1.89 12.57
N ASP A 39 -9.59 0.75 13.07
CA ASP A 39 -8.72 -0.37 13.48
C ASP A 39 -8.25 -1.13 12.24
N LEU A 40 -7.01 -0.89 11.83
CA LEU A 40 -6.43 -1.50 10.63
C LEU A 40 -6.23 -3.01 10.77
N ASP A 41 -5.93 -3.52 11.96
CA ASP A 41 -5.75 -4.96 12.16
C ASP A 41 -7.07 -5.69 11.94
N LYS A 42 -8.16 -5.15 12.49
CA LYS A 42 -9.51 -5.68 12.29
C LYS A 42 -9.94 -5.64 10.83
N GLU A 43 -9.76 -4.52 10.14
CA GLU A 43 -10.17 -4.40 8.73
C GLU A 43 -9.28 -5.25 7.80
N PHE A 44 -7.99 -5.35 8.10
CA PHE A 44 -7.07 -6.22 7.36
C PHE A 44 -7.47 -7.69 7.48
N ASN A 45 -7.77 -8.17 8.70
CA ASN A 45 -8.26 -9.54 8.92
C ASN A 45 -9.53 -9.85 8.11
N LYS A 46 -10.50 -8.92 8.07
CA LYS A 46 -11.70 -9.11 7.23
C LYS A 46 -11.40 -9.24 5.74
N VAL A 47 -10.45 -8.45 5.24
CA VAL A 47 -10.02 -8.53 3.84
C VAL A 47 -9.35 -9.88 3.58
N MET A 48 -8.46 -10.31 4.45
CA MET A 48 -7.80 -11.61 4.35
C MET A 48 -8.82 -12.75 4.36
N ASP A 49 -9.76 -12.76 5.31
CA ASP A 49 -10.84 -13.76 5.36
C ASP A 49 -11.68 -13.79 4.08
N LYS A 50 -12.01 -12.61 3.53
CA LYS A 50 -12.75 -12.50 2.27
C LYS A 50 -11.96 -13.08 1.09
N LEU A 51 -10.66 -12.76 1.01
CA LEU A 51 -9.78 -13.26 -0.05
C LEU A 51 -9.58 -14.77 0.06
N TYR A 52 -9.31 -15.28 1.27
CA TYR A 52 -9.21 -16.72 1.51
C TYR A 52 -10.50 -17.44 1.13
N LYS A 53 -11.67 -16.95 1.55
CA LYS A 53 -12.96 -17.56 1.16
C LYS A 53 -13.20 -17.52 -0.35
N ARG A 54 -12.86 -16.42 -1.02
CA ARG A 54 -13.02 -16.27 -2.47
C ARG A 54 -12.07 -17.21 -3.23
N ASP A 55 -10.82 -17.28 -2.80
CA ASP A 55 -9.75 -17.95 -3.53
C ASP A 55 -9.46 -19.36 -3.00
N ASN A 56 -10.23 -19.87 -2.04
CA ASN A 56 -10.08 -21.20 -1.45
C ASN A 56 -10.05 -22.31 -2.52
N ASN A 57 -10.87 -22.16 -3.57
CA ASN A 57 -10.96 -23.10 -4.68
C ASN A 57 -10.23 -22.61 -5.94
N ARG A 58 -9.49 -21.50 -5.85
CA ARG A 58 -8.79 -20.89 -6.99
C ARG A 58 -7.42 -21.51 -7.21
N TYR A 59 -6.82 -22.06 -6.15
CA TYR A 59 -5.49 -22.68 -6.17
C TYR A 59 -5.49 -24.17 -5.81
N GLU A 60 -6.61 -24.75 -5.36
CA GLU A 60 -6.78 -26.21 -5.31
C GLU A 60 -7.14 -26.75 -6.70
N ARG A 61 -6.09 -27.07 -7.47
CA ARG A 61 -6.02 -28.14 -8.49
C ARG A 61 -4.66 -28.07 -9.20
N LYS A 62 -3.64 -28.68 -8.60
CA LYS A 62 -2.61 -29.50 -9.26
C LYS A 62 -2.01 -30.46 -8.26
#